data_AF-A0A3S4GVP3-F1
#
_entry.id   AF-A0A3S4GVP3-F1
#
_cell.length_a   1.000
_cell.length_b   1.000
_cell.length_c   1.000
_cell.angle_alpha   90.00
_cell.angle_beta   90.00
_cell.angle_gamma   90.00
#
_symmetry.space_group_name_H-M   'P 1'
#
loop_
_entity.id
_entity.type
_entity.pdbx_description
1 polymer ?
#
loop_
_entity_poly.entity_id
_entity_poly.type
_entity_poly.pdbx_seq_one_letter_code
_entity_poly.pdbx_strand_id
1 'polypeptide(L)'
;MCPYCGAGCKLKLVVDNNKIIRAEAADGVTNQNQLCLKGYYGWDFLNDTQLLTPRLKQPMIRYQKGGAFTPVSWQEAIRYTASKLREIKEKHGPRAIMTTGSSRGTGNETNYVMQKFARAVLNTNNVDCCARVCHGPSVAGLQQALGNGAMSNSISDIENSKCLLVFGYNCADSHPIVARRVIKAGTTAPKSSSAIRGASKPRALPIVICSSTTAATWRW
;
A
#
# COMPACT_ATOMS: atom_id res chain seq x y z
N MET A 1 3.17 -11.68 -4.41
CA MET A 1 3.62 -10.27 -4.58
C MET A 1 4.06 -9.73 -3.22
N CYS A 2 5.00 -8.80 -3.18
CA CYS A 2 5.55 -8.24 -1.92
C CYS A 2 4.50 -7.41 -1.15
N PRO A 3 4.28 -7.63 0.16
CA PRO A 3 3.21 -6.97 0.93
C PRO A 3 3.61 -5.59 1.54
N TYR A 4 4.73 -5.02 1.09
CA TYR A 4 5.33 -3.84 1.72
C TYR A 4 4.98 -2.52 1.03
N CYS A 5 5.74 -2.13 0.01
CA CYS A 5 5.60 -0.84 -0.68
C CYS A 5 4.82 -0.99 -1.99
N GLY A 6 4.49 0.13 -2.64
CA GLY A 6 3.73 0.16 -3.90
C GLY A 6 4.50 -0.29 -5.15
N ALA A 7 5.77 -0.73 -5.04
CA ALA A 7 6.59 -1.12 -6.18
C ALA A 7 6.17 -2.45 -6.85
N GLY A 8 5.34 -3.27 -6.18
CA GLY A 8 4.73 -4.45 -6.79
C GLY A 8 5.69 -5.60 -7.11
N CYS A 9 6.78 -5.76 -6.36
CA CYS A 9 7.79 -6.79 -6.65
C CYS A 9 7.20 -8.21 -6.62
N LYS A 10 7.53 -9.02 -7.64
CA LYS A 10 7.28 -10.46 -7.60
C LYS A 10 8.34 -11.15 -6.75
N LEU A 11 7.89 -12.10 -5.92
CA LEU A 11 8.75 -12.95 -5.12
C LEU A 11 8.24 -14.39 -5.19
N LYS A 12 9.17 -15.32 -5.05
CA LYS A 12 8.91 -16.76 -4.93
C LYS A 12 9.18 -17.15 -3.48
N LEU A 13 8.16 -17.62 -2.78
CA LEU A 13 8.32 -18.22 -1.47
C LEU A 13 8.72 -19.67 -1.68
N VAL A 14 9.86 -20.06 -1.13
CA VAL A 14 10.28 -21.46 -1.11
C VAL A 14 9.62 -22.09 0.11
N VAL A 15 8.86 -23.14 -0.14
CA VAL A 15 8.07 -23.84 0.87
C VAL A 15 8.60 -25.26 0.96
N ASP A 16 8.90 -25.69 2.18
CA ASP A 16 9.25 -27.06 2.51
C ASP A 16 8.43 -27.51 3.72
N ASN A 17 7.90 -28.73 3.70
CA ASN A 17 7.07 -29.28 4.78
C ASN A 17 5.97 -28.31 5.27
N ASN A 18 5.28 -27.68 4.31
CA ASN A 18 4.22 -26.69 4.55
C ASN A 18 4.65 -25.45 5.37
N LYS A 19 5.96 -25.15 5.41
CA LYS A 19 6.54 -23.96 6.04
C LYS A 19 7.34 -23.17 5.02
N ILE A 20 7.26 -21.85 5.09
CA ILE A 20 8.10 -20.97 4.28
C ILE A 20 9.51 -21.01 4.87
N ILE A 21 10.51 -21.33 4.05
CA ILE A 21 11.91 -21.39 4.48
C ILE A 21 12.71 -20.17 4.06
N ARG A 22 12.36 -19.54 2.92
CA ARG A 22 12.98 -18.31 2.42
C ARG A 22 12.15 -17.65 1.32
N ALA A 23 12.43 -16.39 1.04
CA ALA A 23 11.93 -15.66 -0.10
C ALA A 23 13.05 -15.43 -1.13
N GLU A 24 12.73 -15.67 -2.41
CA GLU A 24 13.58 -15.35 -3.56
C GLU A 24 12.91 -14.28 -4.40
N ALA A 25 13.73 -13.48 -5.09
CA ALA A 25 13.22 -12.61 -6.13
C ALA A 25 12.70 -13.45 -7.31
N ALA A 26 11.54 -13.09 -7.83
CA ALA A 26 11.00 -13.67 -9.05
C ALA A 26 11.00 -12.64 -10.18
N ASP A 27 10.88 -13.10 -11.42
CA ASP A 27 10.89 -12.24 -12.58
C ASP A 27 9.56 -11.47 -12.71
N GLY A 28 9.55 -10.27 -12.15
CA GLY A 28 8.46 -9.33 -12.23
C GLY A 28 8.83 -8.11 -13.06
N VAL A 29 7.83 -7.54 -13.73
CA VAL A 29 7.98 -6.36 -14.61
C VAL A 29 8.72 -5.23 -13.90
N THR A 30 8.39 -4.94 -12.64
CA THR A 30 9.04 -3.85 -11.89
C THR A 30 10.42 -4.24 -11.36
N ASN A 31 10.55 -5.44 -10.79
CA ASN A 31 11.70 -5.81 -9.97
C ASN A 31 12.79 -6.64 -10.66
N GLN A 32 12.53 -7.28 -11.80
CA GLN A 32 13.53 -7.98 -12.63
C GLN A 32 14.49 -8.87 -11.81
N ASN A 33 13.94 -9.82 -11.03
CA ASN A 33 14.71 -10.71 -10.16
C ASN A 33 15.52 -10.01 -9.05
N GLN A 34 15.11 -8.81 -8.63
CA GLN A 34 15.69 -8.11 -7.49
C GLN A 34 14.65 -7.89 -6.39
N LEU A 35 15.07 -7.89 -5.13
CA LEU A 35 14.27 -7.48 -3.98
C LEU A 35 15.10 -6.59 -3.06
N CYS A 36 14.43 -5.79 -2.23
CA CYS A 36 15.08 -5.08 -1.13
C CYS A 36 15.06 -5.93 0.15
N LEU A 37 15.71 -5.44 1.22
CA LEU A 37 15.77 -6.12 2.51
C LEU A 37 14.40 -6.59 3.02
N LYS A 38 13.39 -5.71 2.93
CA LYS A 38 12.00 -6.03 3.34
C LYS A 38 11.43 -7.21 2.56
N GLY A 39 11.70 -7.31 1.26
CA GLY A 39 11.21 -8.41 0.42
C GLY A 39 11.93 -9.74 0.69
N TYR A 40 13.23 -9.69 0.97
CA TYR A 40 14.05 -10.88 1.23
C TYR A 40 13.81 -11.49 2.62
N TYR A 41 13.70 -10.65 3.66
CA TYR A 41 13.66 -11.12 5.05
C TYR A 41 12.32 -10.89 5.75
N GLY A 42 11.50 -9.97 5.24
CA GLY A 42 10.26 -9.54 5.88
C GLY A 42 9.06 -10.48 5.67
N TRP A 43 9.26 -11.79 5.55
CA TRP A 43 8.18 -12.76 5.44
C TRP A 43 7.95 -13.54 6.73
N ASP A 44 8.92 -13.53 7.65
CA ASP A 44 8.93 -14.37 8.85
C ASP A 44 7.84 -13.99 9.87
N PHE A 45 7.25 -12.79 9.78
CA PHE A 45 6.11 -12.39 10.63
C PHE A 45 4.90 -13.33 10.51
N LEU A 46 4.83 -14.13 9.44
CA LEU A 46 3.80 -15.16 9.25
C LEU A 46 3.90 -16.28 10.30
N ASN A 47 5.09 -16.51 10.86
CA ASN A 47 5.38 -17.61 11.79
C ASN A 47 5.10 -17.27 13.26
N ASP A 48 4.43 -16.15 13.55
CA ASP A 48 4.10 -15.72 14.92
C ASP A 48 5.35 -15.64 15.82
N THR A 49 6.37 -14.92 15.36
CA THR A 49 7.67 -14.79 16.04
C THR A 49 7.61 -14.15 17.42
N GLN A 50 6.51 -13.44 17.73
CA GLN A 50 6.29 -12.72 18.99
C GLN A 50 7.39 -11.70 19.35
N LEU A 51 8.26 -11.32 18.40
CA LEU A 51 9.32 -10.34 18.61
C LEU A 51 8.78 -8.95 18.99
N LEU A 52 7.60 -8.59 18.47
CA LEU A 52 6.95 -7.31 18.76
C LEU A 52 5.52 -7.48 19.27
N THR A 53 4.71 -8.28 18.56
CA THR A 53 3.34 -8.57 18.96
C THR A 53 2.97 -9.99 18.54
N PRO A 54 2.19 -10.72 19.35
CA PRO A 54 1.64 -12.01 18.93
C PRO A 54 0.63 -11.83 17.78
N ARG A 55 0.56 -12.85 16.92
CA ARG A 55 -0.45 -12.96 15.86
C ARG A 55 -1.81 -13.25 16.49
N LEU A 56 -2.86 -12.60 15.97
CA LEU A 56 -4.23 -12.88 16.40
C LEU A 56 -4.66 -14.28 15.91
N LYS A 57 -5.01 -15.16 16.85
CA LYS A 57 -5.36 -16.58 16.59
C LYS A 57 -6.86 -16.87 16.69
N GLN A 58 -7.60 -16.07 17.44
CA GLN A 58 -9.03 -16.28 17.70
C GLN A 58 -9.79 -14.94 17.77
N PRO A 59 -11.09 -14.93 17.44
CA PRO A 59 -11.96 -13.78 17.68
C PRO A 59 -12.03 -13.43 19.15
N MET A 60 -12.19 -12.14 19.44
CA MET A 60 -12.33 -11.64 20.81
C MET A 60 -13.38 -10.55 20.88
N ILE A 61 -14.15 -10.50 21.97
CA ILE A 61 -15.11 -9.44 22.26
C ILE A 61 -14.68 -8.75 23.55
N ARG A 62 -14.80 -7.42 23.58
CA ARG A 62 -14.75 -6.64 24.82
C ARG A 62 -16.15 -6.13 25.13
N TYR A 63 -16.80 -6.75 26.12
CA TYR A 63 -18.20 -6.48 26.48
C TYR A 63 -18.44 -5.12 27.13
N GLN A 64 -17.45 -4.60 27.85
CA GLN A 64 -17.54 -3.33 28.57
C GLN A 64 -16.33 -2.46 28.26
N LYS A 65 -16.55 -1.16 28.11
CA LYS A 65 -15.47 -0.19 27.90
C LYS A 65 -14.50 -0.24 29.09
N GLY A 66 -13.20 -0.37 28.82
CA GLY A 66 -12.17 -0.54 29.86
C GLY A 66 -11.97 -1.98 30.35
N GLY A 67 -12.84 -2.92 29.96
CA GLY A 67 -12.66 -4.34 30.27
C GLY A 67 -11.63 -5.05 29.38
N ALA A 68 -11.31 -6.29 29.75
CA ALA A 68 -10.44 -7.16 28.97
C ALA A 68 -11.12 -7.69 27.70
N PHE A 69 -10.31 -8.14 26.74
CA PHE A 69 -10.79 -8.92 25.60
C PHE A 69 -11.01 -10.37 26.02
N THR A 70 -12.20 -10.89 25.73
CA THR A 70 -12.56 -12.28 25.99
C THR A 70 -12.53 -13.06 24.67
N PRO A 71 -11.75 -14.16 24.59
CA PRO A 71 -11.82 -15.11 23.48
C PRO A 71 -13.21 -15.67 23.28
N VAL A 72 -13.68 -15.71 22.02
CA VAL A 72 -15.00 -16.23 21.67
C VAL A 72 -14.95 -17.03 20.37
N SER A 73 -16.00 -17.81 20.12
CA SER A 73 -16.14 -18.53 18.85
C SER A 73 -16.39 -17.57 17.68
N TRP A 74 -16.11 -18.03 16.45
CA TRP A 74 -16.45 -17.28 15.23
C TRP A 74 -17.96 -16.99 15.13
N GLN A 75 -18.80 -17.96 15.49
CA GLN A 75 -20.25 -17.79 15.41
C GLN A 75 -20.74 -16.70 16.36
N GLU A 76 -20.22 -16.66 17.58
CA GLU A 76 -20.51 -15.63 18.56
C GLU A 76 -20.02 -14.26 18.11
N ALA A 77 -18.76 -14.15 17.66
CA ALA A 77 -18.19 -12.89 17.18
C ALA A 77 -18.98 -12.28 16.00
N ILE A 78 -19.35 -13.11 15.02
CA ILE A 78 -20.12 -12.67 13.84
C ILE A 78 -21.53 -12.24 14.26
N ARG A 79 -22.23 -13.04 15.09
CA ARG A 79 -23.58 -12.70 15.56
C ARG A 79 -23.59 -11.43 16.39
N TYR A 80 -22.64 -11.28 17.31
CA TYR A 80 -22.50 -10.10 18.15
C TYR A 80 -22.23 -8.84 17.30
N THR A 81 -21.32 -8.93 16.33
CA THR A 81 -21.02 -7.80 15.44
C THR A 81 -22.22 -7.44 14.57
N ALA A 82 -22.90 -8.44 14.00
CA ALA A 82 -24.08 -8.22 13.17
C ALA A 82 -25.25 -7.60 13.96
N SER A 83 -25.50 -8.05 15.19
CA SER A 83 -26.56 -7.49 16.04
C SER A 83 -26.26 -6.04 16.40
N LYS A 84 -25.02 -5.71 16.76
CA LYS A 84 -24.63 -4.33 17.09
C LYS A 84 -24.66 -3.39 15.89
N LEU A 85 -24.21 -3.84 14.71
CA LEU A 85 -24.34 -3.05 13.49
C LEU A 85 -25.80 -2.80 13.10
N ARG A 86 -26.68 -3.81 13.29
CA ARG A 86 -28.12 -3.66 13.05
C ARG A 86 -28.74 -2.67 14.02
N GLU A 87 -28.47 -2.81 15.32
CA GLU A 87 -28.95 -1.91 16.37
C GLU A 87 -28.57 -0.44 16.08
N ILE A 88 -27.30 -0.19 15.74
CA ILE A 88 -26.81 1.15 15.38
C ILE A 88 -27.51 1.67 14.12
N LYS A 89 -27.65 0.84 13.09
CA LYS A 89 -28.31 1.21 11.83
C LYS A 89 -29.78 1.57 12.04
N GLU A 90 -30.51 0.82 12.86
CA GLU A 90 -31.93 1.06 13.16
C GLU A 90 -32.11 2.32 14.01
N LYS A 91 -31.24 2.54 15.01
CA LYS A 91 -31.35 3.67 15.94
C LYS A 91 -30.82 5.00 15.39
N HIS A 92 -29.74 4.98 14.62
CA HIS A 92 -29.02 6.18 14.18
C HIS A 92 -28.94 6.33 12.66
N GLY A 93 -29.53 5.40 11.92
CA GLY A 93 -29.45 5.35 10.46
C GLY A 93 -28.12 4.76 9.96
N PRO A 94 -28.05 4.44 8.66
CA PRO A 94 -26.89 3.76 8.09
C PRO A 94 -25.62 4.61 8.04
N ARG A 95 -25.76 5.95 8.02
CA ARG A 95 -24.62 6.89 8.01
C ARG A 95 -23.91 7.02 9.35
N ALA A 96 -24.42 6.41 10.42
CA ALA A 96 -23.73 6.32 11.71
C ALA A 96 -22.61 5.27 11.73
N ILE A 97 -22.51 4.43 10.69
CA ILE A 97 -21.50 3.38 10.58
C ILE A 97 -20.43 3.80 9.57
N MET A 98 -19.17 3.58 9.91
CA MET A 98 -18.01 3.77 9.04
C MET A 98 -17.29 2.44 8.87
N THR A 99 -16.91 2.11 7.64
CA THR A 99 -16.04 0.97 7.35
C THR A 99 -14.74 1.44 6.70
N THR A 100 -13.71 0.60 6.76
CA THR A 100 -12.41 0.89 6.13
C THR A 100 -11.96 -0.26 5.26
N GLY A 101 -11.43 0.07 4.07
CA GLY A 101 -10.62 -0.86 3.30
C GLY A 101 -9.20 -1.02 3.89
N SER A 102 -8.42 -1.94 3.33
CA SER A 102 -7.02 -2.16 3.70
C SER A 102 -6.13 -2.27 2.47
N SER A 103 -5.10 -1.42 2.39
CA SER A 103 -4.14 -1.40 1.27
C SER A 103 -2.94 -2.33 1.49
N ARG A 104 -3.10 -3.35 2.34
CA ARG A 104 -2.04 -4.30 2.72
C ARG A 104 -2.33 -5.69 2.13
N GLY A 105 -1.98 -6.76 2.84
CA GLY A 105 -2.01 -8.14 2.33
C GLY A 105 -3.41 -8.74 2.08
N THR A 106 -4.50 -7.99 2.21
CA THR A 106 -5.87 -8.50 2.04
C THR A 106 -6.31 -8.67 0.59
N GLY A 107 -5.61 -8.03 -0.35
CA GLY A 107 -5.97 -8.06 -1.78
C GLY A 107 -7.08 -7.09 -2.17
N ASN A 108 -7.31 -6.97 -3.48
CA ASN A 108 -8.31 -6.07 -4.07
C ASN A 108 -9.74 -6.61 -3.85
N GLU A 109 -9.87 -7.93 -3.88
CA GLU A 109 -11.11 -8.68 -3.71
C GLU A 109 -11.76 -8.37 -2.37
N THR A 110 -10.96 -8.38 -1.29
CA THR A 110 -11.46 -8.05 0.05
C THR A 110 -11.94 -6.60 0.15
N ASN A 111 -11.24 -5.65 -0.49
CA ASN A 111 -11.68 -4.26 -0.53
C ASN A 111 -12.98 -4.10 -1.33
N TYR A 112 -13.14 -4.85 -2.43
CA TYR A 112 -14.37 -4.92 -3.18
C TYR A 112 -15.53 -5.48 -2.34
N VAL A 113 -15.30 -6.54 -1.56
CA VAL A 113 -16.30 -7.09 -0.64
C VAL A 113 -16.66 -6.07 0.45
N MET A 114 -15.68 -5.37 1.03
CA MET A 114 -15.93 -4.37 2.07
C MET A 114 -16.79 -3.20 1.57
N GLN A 115 -16.47 -2.66 0.40
CA GLN A 115 -17.29 -1.57 -0.17
C GLN A 115 -18.69 -2.05 -0.57
N LYS A 116 -18.81 -3.30 -1.05
CA LYS A 116 -20.11 -3.91 -1.37
C LYS A 116 -20.94 -4.10 -0.10
N PHE A 117 -20.32 -4.56 1.00
CA PHE A 117 -20.97 -4.66 2.29
C PHE A 117 -21.46 -3.30 2.80
N ALA A 118 -20.63 -2.26 2.73
CA ALA A 118 -21.02 -0.91 3.13
C ALA A 118 -22.23 -0.40 2.33
N ARG A 119 -22.18 -0.53 0.99
CA ARG A 119 -23.21 0.05 0.11
C ARG A 119 -24.47 -0.80 0.03
N ALA A 120 -24.34 -2.11 -0.18
CA ALA A 120 -25.49 -2.98 -0.41
C ALA A 120 -26.14 -3.52 0.87
N VAL A 121 -25.36 -3.70 1.95
CA VAL A 121 -25.89 -4.29 3.21
C VAL A 121 -26.13 -3.20 4.26
N LEU A 122 -25.12 -2.37 4.52
CA LEU A 122 -25.25 -1.29 5.49
C LEU A 122 -26.02 -0.08 4.93
N ASN A 123 -26.15 0.06 3.61
CA ASN A 123 -26.79 1.20 2.93
C ASN A 123 -26.09 2.54 3.22
N THR A 124 -24.76 2.55 3.17
CA THR A 124 -23.95 3.75 3.37
C THR A 124 -22.79 3.82 2.38
N ASN A 125 -22.38 5.04 2.04
CA ASN A 125 -21.16 5.32 1.28
C ASN A 125 -19.95 5.60 2.17
N ASN A 126 -20.10 5.44 3.49
CA ASN A 126 -19.04 5.61 4.47
C ASN A 126 -18.03 4.44 4.42
N VAL A 127 -17.19 4.45 3.39
CA VAL A 127 -16.08 3.52 3.20
C VAL A 127 -14.87 4.32 2.69
N ASP A 128 -13.75 4.23 3.40
CA ASP A 128 -12.50 4.92 3.03
C ASP A 128 -11.28 4.02 3.28
N CYS A 129 -10.09 4.45 2.85
CA CYS A 129 -8.85 3.69 3.08
C CYS A 129 -7.66 4.62 3.37
N CYS A 130 -6.49 4.05 3.67
CA CYS A 130 -5.30 4.84 4.00
C CYS A 130 -4.84 5.77 2.86
N ALA A 131 -5.30 5.58 1.63
CA ALA A 131 -5.01 6.51 0.54
C ALA A 131 -5.44 7.94 0.87
N ARG A 132 -6.48 8.12 1.71
CA ARG A 132 -6.93 9.42 2.23
C ARG A 132 -5.78 10.27 2.76
N VAL A 133 -4.92 9.68 3.58
CA VAL A 133 -3.83 10.37 4.27
C VAL A 133 -2.52 10.35 3.48
N CYS A 134 -2.35 9.41 2.54
CA CYS A 134 -1.11 9.29 1.77
C CYS A 134 -1.15 10.08 0.46
N HIS A 135 -2.16 9.87 -0.37
CA HIS A 135 -2.22 10.38 -1.75
C HIS A 135 -3.57 11.03 -2.11
N GLY A 136 -4.42 11.31 -1.11
CA GLY A 136 -5.69 12.00 -1.30
C GLY A 136 -5.57 13.32 -2.10
N PRO A 137 -4.61 14.21 -1.75
CA PRO A 137 -4.38 15.44 -2.51
C PRO A 137 -3.91 15.19 -3.96
N SER A 138 -3.06 14.17 -4.18
CA SER A 138 -2.61 13.80 -5.52
C SER A 138 -3.79 13.39 -6.41
N VAL A 139 -4.71 12.56 -5.88
CA VAL A 139 -5.92 12.15 -6.62
C VAL A 139 -6.78 13.36 -6.95
N ALA A 140 -7.03 14.26 -5.99
CA ALA A 140 -7.83 15.46 -6.24
C ALA A 140 -7.21 16.39 -7.31
N GLY A 141 -5.92 16.71 -7.17
CA GLY A 141 -5.22 17.62 -8.08
C GLY A 141 -5.05 17.06 -9.50
N LEU A 142 -4.61 15.80 -9.62
CA LEU A 142 -4.43 15.17 -10.94
C LEU A 142 -5.76 14.85 -11.62
N GLN A 143 -6.81 14.53 -10.87
CA GLN A 143 -8.15 14.36 -11.45
C GLN A 143 -8.63 15.67 -12.09
N GLN A 144 -8.38 16.82 -11.44
CA GLN A 144 -8.75 18.11 -11.99
C GLN A 144 -7.89 18.52 -13.19
N ALA A 145 -6.58 18.25 -13.15
CA ALA A 145 -5.64 18.67 -14.19
C ALA A 145 -5.59 17.74 -15.41
N LEU A 146 -5.67 16.42 -15.20
CA LEU A 146 -5.41 15.38 -16.21
C LEU A 146 -6.55 14.36 -16.35
N GLY A 147 -7.59 14.44 -15.52
CA GLY A 147 -8.73 13.52 -15.55
C GLY A 147 -8.47 12.15 -14.89
N ASN A 148 -7.30 11.92 -14.28
CA ASN A 148 -6.99 10.68 -13.57
C ASN A 148 -5.96 10.91 -12.44
N GLY A 149 -6.21 10.33 -11.26
CA GLY A 149 -5.33 10.41 -10.08
C GLY A 149 -4.16 9.41 -10.02
N ALA A 150 -4.03 8.52 -10.99
CA ALA A 150 -2.98 7.51 -11.05
C ALA A 150 -1.64 8.08 -11.59
N MET A 151 -0.57 7.28 -11.50
CA MET A 151 0.67 7.58 -12.23
C MET A 151 0.38 7.61 -13.75
N SER A 152 0.81 8.67 -14.43
CA SER A 152 0.61 8.84 -15.88
C SER A 152 1.41 7.85 -16.73
N ASN A 153 2.53 7.34 -16.20
CA ASN A 153 3.46 6.45 -16.88
C ASN A 153 3.80 5.26 -15.98
N SER A 154 4.31 4.19 -16.60
CA SER A 154 4.68 2.98 -15.86
C SER A 154 6.01 3.16 -15.12
N ILE A 155 6.23 2.36 -14.08
CA ILE A 155 7.52 2.30 -13.39
C ILE A 155 8.66 1.89 -14.36
N SER A 156 8.34 1.13 -15.40
CA SER A 156 9.33 0.68 -16.38
C SER A 156 9.83 1.82 -17.27
N ASP A 157 9.00 2.83 -17.56
CA ASP A 157 9.33 3.96 -18.42
C ASP A 157 10.42 4.88 -17.84
N ILE A 158 10.66 4.77 -16.52
CA ILE A 158 11.71 5.54 -15.82
C ILE A 158 13.08 5.28 -16.45
N GLU A 159 13.39 4.03 -16.82
CA GLU A 159 14.70 3.65 -17.37
C GLU A 159 15.01 4.32 -18.73
N ASN A 160 13.97 4.73 -19.47
CA ASN A 160 14.07 5.34 -20.79
C ASN A 160 13.93 6.88 -20.74
N SER A 161 13.78 7.46 -19.56
CA SER A 161 13.55 8.89 -19.39
C SER A 161 14.85 9.69 -19.61
N LYS A 162 14.78 10.76 -20.40
CA LYS A 162 15.93 11.65 -20.68
C LYS A 162 16.23 12.62 -19.53
N CYS A 163 15.23 12.89 -18.69
CA CYS A 163 15.34 13.74 -17.51
C CYS A 163 14.38 13.22 -16.46
N LEU A 164 14.82 13.21 -15.20
CA LEU A 164 14.01 12.82 -14.06
C LEU A 164 13.97 13.99 -13.08
N LEU A 165 12.77 14.52 -12.82
CA LEU A 165 12.54 15.53 -11.79
C LEU A 165 11.93 14.84 -10.56
N VAL A 166 12.76 14.65 -9.53
CA VAL A 166 12.34 14.08 -8.26
C VAL A 166 11.98 15.22 -7.30
N PHE A 167 10.71 15.31 -6.90
CA PHE A 167 10.21 16.40 -6.06
C PHE A 167 9.49 15.85 -4.83
N GLY A 168 9.97 16.22 -3.63
CA GLY A 168 9.37 15.77 -2.37
C GLY A 168 9.44 14.25 -2.12
N TYR A 169 10.30 13.53 -2.86
CA TYR A 169 10.30 12.07 -2.87
C TYR A 169 11.67 11.44 -2.64
N ASN A 170 11.80 10.65 -1.57
CA ASN A 170 12.96 9.80 -1.32
C ASN A 170 12.69 8.36 -1.77
N CYS A 171 12.97 8.08 -3.04
CA CYS A 171 12.77 6.75 -3.62
C CYS A 171 13.71 5.68 -3.06
N ALA A 172 14.91 6.05 -2.59
CA ALA A 172 15.93 5.10 -2.13
C ALA A 172 15.43 4.25 -0.96
N ASP A 173 14.79 4.89 0.03
CA ASP A 173 14.27 4.21 1.21
C ASP A 173 12.81 3.76 1.04
N SER A 174 12.01 4.59 0.36
CA SER A 174 10.56 4.35 0.21
C SER A 174 10.28 3.22 -0.77
N HIS A 175 10.95 3.22 -1.92
CA HIS A 175 10.74 2.27 -3.02
C HIS A 175 12.07 1.87 -3.67
N PRO A 176 12.91 1.04 -3.02
CA PRO A 176 14.26 0.72 -3.50
C PRO A 176 14.33 0.18 -4.93
N ILE A 177 13.31 -0.56 -5.38
CA ILE A 177 13.22 -1.04 -6.77
C ILE A 177 12.97 0.09 -7.77
N VAL A 178 12.22 1.12 -7.40
CA VAL A 178 12.05 2.34 -8.21
C VAL A 178 13.37 3.11 -8.24
N ALA A 179 14.06 3.25 -7.11
CA ALA A 179 15.37 3.90 -7.05
C ALA A 179 16.40 3.22 -7.96
N ARG A 180 16.41 1.89 -8.00
CA ARG A 180 17.25 1.13 -8.95
C ARG A 180 17.01 1.51 -10.41
N ARG A 181 15.74 1.75 -10.79
CA ARG A 181 15.38 2.18 -12.16
C ARG A 181 15.81 3.62 -12.44
N VAL A 182 15.70 4.51 -11.45
CA VAL A 182 16.24 5.88 -11.52
C VAL A 182 17.75 5.87 -11.74
N ILE A 183 18.49 5.03 -10.99
CA ILE A 183 19.94 4.88 -11.13
C ILE A 183 20.28 4.35 -12.53
N LYS A 184 19.58 3.31 -13.00
CA LYS A 184 19.79 2.77 -14.34
C LYS A 184 19.61 3.82 -15.44
N ALA A 185 18.55 4.63 -15.37
CA ALA A 185 18.32 5.73 -16.31
C ALA A 185 19.51 6.72 -16.34
N GLY A 186 20.07 7.03 -15.17
CA GLY A 186 21.25 7.90 -15.05
C GLY A 186 22.53 7.29 -15.66
N THR A 187 22.64 5.96 -15.68
CA THR A 187 23.81 5.26 -16.26
C THR A 187 23.71 5.00 -17.77
N THR A 188 22.49 4.89 -18.32
CA THR A 188 22.24 4.60 -19.74
C THR A 188 22.10 5.86 -20.60
N ALA A 189 21.83 7.02 -20.00
CA ALA A 189 21.84 8.28 -20.70
C ALA A 189 23.25 8.59 -21.24
N PRO A 190 23.39 9.08 -22.50
CA PRO A 190 24.65 9.63 -22.98
C PRO A 190 25.13 10.66 -21.96
N LYS A 191 26.41 10.61 -21.56
CA LYS A 191 27.03 11.56 -20.62
C LYS A 191 27.08 12.97 -21.24
N SER A 192 25.94 13.63 -21.36
CA SER A 192 25.80 14.98 -21.87
C SER A 192 24.67 15.71 -21.17
N SER A 193 24.77 15.88 -19.84
CA SER A 193 24.22 17.06 -19.15
C SER A 193 24.43 16.92 -17.64
N SER A 194 25.29 17.77 -17.11
CA SER A 194 25.17 18.45 -15.82
C SER A 194 23.93 18.06 -14.99
N ALA A 195 24.18 17.47 -13.81
CA ALA A 195 23.35 17.75 -12.64
C ALA A 195 23.17 19.28 -12.58
N ILE A 196 21.93 19.73 -12.47
CA ILE A 196 21.52 21.13 -12.65
C ILE A 196 22.41 22.08 -11.83
N ARG A 197 23.39 22.70 -12.49
CA ARG A 197 23.93 24.02 -12.21
C ARG A 197 23.77 24.81 -13.50
N GLY A 198 22.80 25.72 -13.53
CA GLY A 198 22.63 26.69 -14.63
C GLY A 198 21.89 26.16 -15.86
N ALA A 199 20.68 26.66 -16.06
CA ALA A 199 19.86 26.40 -17.24
C ALA A 199 20.45 27.05 -18.50
N SER A 200 20.49 26.31 -19.62
CA SER A 200 20.28 26.89 -20.95
C SER A 200 19.85 25.82 -21.97
N LYS A 201 18.66 26.06 -22.56
CA LYS A 201 17.98 25.40 -23.70
C LYS A 201 16.85 24.42 -23.36
N PRO A 202 15.60 24.72 -23.80
CA PRO A 202 14.46 23.83 -23.63
C PRO A 202 14.38 22.85 -24.80
N ARG A 203 14.54 21.56 -24.54
CA ARG A 203 13.88 20.52 -25.34
C ARG A 203 12.74 19.98 -24.48
N ALA A 204 11.57 19.78 -25.06
CA ALA A 204 10.45 19.15 -24.37
C ALA A 204 10.90 17.79 -23.82
N LEU A 205 11.04 17.72 -22.50
CA LEU A 205 11.45 16.52 -21.77
C LEU A 205 10.19 15.87 -21.21
N PRO A 206 9.97 14.56 -21.36
CA PRO A 206 8.95 13.87 -20.60
C PRO A 206 9.36 13.94 -19.12
N ILE A 207 8.73 14.85 -18.38
CA ILE A 207 8.93 14.99 -16.93
C ILE A 207 8.10 13.87 -16.28
N VAL A 208 8.75 12.80 -15.84
CA VAL A 208 8.10 11.86 -14.93
C VAL A 208 8.15 12.47 -13.54
N ILE A 209 7.07 13.16 -13.16
CA ILE A 209 6.89 13.67 -11.80
C ILE A 209 6.56 12.48 -10.91
N CYS A 210 7.54 11.97 -10.17
CA CYS A 210 7.30 10.98 -9.14
C CYS A 210 7.00 11.72 -7.83
N SER A 211 5.74 12.10 -7.63
CA SER A 211 5.30 12.73 -6.38
C SER A 211 5.13 11.67 -5.29
N SER A 212 5.86 11.82 -4.19
CA SER A 212 5.38 11.34 -2.89
C SER A 212 5.22 12.55 -1.98
N THR A 213 4.27 12.52 -1.06
CA THR A 213 4.39 13.36 0.12
C THR A 213 4.04 12.56 1.36
N THR A 214 4.85 12.82 2.39
CA THR A 214 4.64 12.57 3.82
C THR A 214 4.47 11.12 4.22
N ALA A 215 5.61 10.47 4.48
CA ALA A 215 5.70 9.63 5.66
C ALA A 215 5.31 10.50 6.86
N ALA A 216 4.05 10.39 7.31
CA ALA A 216 3.67 10.85 8.63
C ALA A 216 4.46 9.98 9.63
N THR A 217 5.58 10.52 10.11
CA THR A 217 6.30 10.01 11.28
C THR A 217 5.42 10.22 12.50
N TRP A 218 4.45 9.34 12.69
CA TRP A 218 3.84 9.15 14.00
C TRP A 218 4.86 8.37 14.84
N ARG A 219 5.68 9.11 15.60
CA ARG A 219 6.32 8.57 16.80
C ARG A 219 5.17 8.21 17.76
N TRP A 220 5.01 6.93 18.05
CA TRP A 220 4.40 6.48 19.30
C TRP A 220 5.49 6.48 20.37
#